data_AF-A0A6I3SAQ3-F1
#
_entry.id   AF-A0A6I3SAQ3-F1
#
_cell.length_a   1.000
_cell.length_b   1.000
_cell.length_c   1.000
_cell.angle_alpha   90.00
_cell.angle_beta   90.00
_cell.angle_gamma   90.00
#
_symmetry.space_group_name_H-M   'P 1'
#
loop_
_entity.id
_entity.type
_entity.pdbx_description
1 polymer ?
#
loop_
_entity_poly.entity_id
_entity_poly.type
_entity_poly.pdbx_seq_one_letter_code
_entity_poly.pdbx_strand_id
1 'polypeptide(L)'
;MRWSRRNLHWFILGTVVLAFAMVPTLRGYLFTAIRLMTDGDLAGLRAFILSFGFAAPLVSFSLMIVQAFLSPIPSVVLFLLNAAVFGSWGGLLLSWTSSLVSSLICFGLARRLGQTFVSKVVKEGLLARIDDYLYDYGSSAVLFSRLLPFMPFDVTSYAFGITRVTWWDFTWGTAVGQTPAIIFYTFLGHRMLDLWQYILYFGLWIFGLVILMPFFGNWLIRCRSPLNDDELAKYPPSPMTTTDKTSALIQAKSYWRGSKR
;
A
#
# COMPACT_ATOMS: atom_id res chain seq x y z
N MET A 1 -15.01 -34.82 -13.47
CA MET A 1 -13.97 -33.98 -12.84
C MET A 1 -14.52 -32.56 -12.66
N ARG A 2 -14.98 -32.22 -11.45
CA ARG A 2 -15.48 -30.85 -11.15
C ARG A 2 -14.28 -29.97 -10.79
N TRP A 3 -13.74 -29.30 -11.79
CA TRP A 3 -12.67 -28.34 -11.60
C TRP A 3 -13.21 -27.15 -10.81
N SER A 4 -12.72 -26.97 -9.57
CA SER A 4 -13.08 -25.84 -8.72
C SER A 4 -12.75 -24.54 -9.46
N ARG A 5 -13.71 -23.61 -9.58
CA ARG A 5 -13.54 -22.27 -10.21
C ARG A 5 -12.28 -21.52 -9.72
N ARG A 6 -11.79 -21.88 -8.53
CA ARG A 6 -10.56 -21.35 -7.92
C ARG A 6 -9.28 -21.72 -8.69
N ASN A 7 -9.22 -22.94 -9.24
CA ASN A 7 -8.03 -23.42 -9.96
C ASN A 7 -7.97 -22.86 -11.38
N LEU A 8 -9.13 -22.46 -11.94
CA LEU A 8 -9.22 -21.85 -13.26
C LEU A 8 -8.56 -20.48 -13.35
N HIS A 9 -8.68 -19.66 -12.32
CA HIS A 9 -8.03 -18.35 -12.32
C HIS A 9 -6.51 -18.47 -12.20
N TRP A 10 -6.02 -19.43 -11.41
CA TRP A 10 -4.58 -19.72 -11.29
C TRP A 10 -4.00 -20.34 -12.56
N PHE A 11 -4.78 -21.16 -13.25
CA PHE A 11 -4.37 -21.73 -14.51
C PHE A 11 -4.36 -20.67 -15.61
N ILE A 12 -5.38 -19.81 -15.71
CA ILE A 12 -5.38 -18.70 -16.68
C ILE A 12 -4.23 -17.74 -16.41
N LEU A 13 -4.00 -17.35 -15.15
CA LEU A 13 -2.87 -16.50 -14.77
C LEU A 13 -1.53 -17.18 -15.09
N GLY A 14 -1.40 -18.47 -14.74
CA GLY A 14 -0.22 -19.29 -15.02
C GLY A 14 0.04 -19.44 -16.52
N THR A 15 -0.99 -19.66 -17.33
CA THR A 15 -0.89 -19.79 -18.79
C THR A 15 -0.55 -18.45 -19.46
N VAL A 16 -1.10 -17.34 -18.98
CA VAL A 16 -0.71 -15.99 -19.46
C VAL A 16 0.75 -15.69 -19.12
N VAL A 17 1.20 -16.02 -17.90
CA VAL A 17 2.60 -15.89 -17.48
C VAL A 17 3.52 -16.83 -18.28
N LEU A 18 3.09 -18.07 -18.56
CA LEU A 18 3.85 -19.03 -19.37
C LEU A 18 3.93 -18.62 -20.84
N ALA A 19 2.83 -18.14 -21.42
CA ALA A 19 2.78 -17.62 -22.78
C ALA A 19 3.66 -16.37 -22.91
N PHE A 20 3.64 -15.49 -21.91
CA PHE A 20 4.53 -14.33 -21.80
C PHE A 20 6.00 -14.76 -21.69
N ALA A 21 6.29 -15.80 -20.90
CA ALA A 21 7.64 -16.35 -20.74
C ALA A 21 8.17 -17.00 -22.03
N MET A 22 7.29 -17.57 -22.87
CA MET A 22 7.66 -18.28 -24.11
C MET A 22 8.08 -17.35 -25.26
N VAL A 23 7.79 -16.05 -25.20
CA VAL A 23 8.18 -15.10 -26.26
C VAL A 23 9.56 -14.51 -25.95
N PRO A 24 10.64 -14.90 -26.67
CA PRO A 24 12.01 -14.47 -26.34
C PRO A 24 12.20 -12.96 -26.49
N THR A 25 11.51 -12.36 -27.46
CA THR A 25 11.51 -10.92 -27.71
C THR A 25 10.93 -10.14 -26.53
N LEU A 26 9.82 -10.63 -25.98
CA LEU A 26 9.12 -10.02 -24.84
C LEU A 26 9.98 -10.12 -23.57
N ARG A 27 10.67 -11.24 -23.39
CA ARG A 27 11.65 -11.45 -22.33
C ARG A 27 12.83 -10.47 -22.44
N GLY A 28 13.36 -10.27 -23.65
CA GLY A 28 14.42 -9.28 -23.92
C GLY A 28 13.99 -7.86 -23.57
N TYR A 29 12.77 -7.46 -23.97
CA TYR A 29 12.20 -6.16 -23.60
C TYR A 29 12.02 -6.02 -22.08
N LEU A 30 11.54 -7.07 -21.41
CA LEU A 30 11.37 -7.07 -19.96
C LEU A 30 12.71 -6.93 -19.22
N PHE A 31 13.73 -7.69 -19.62
CA PHE A 31 15.06 -7.59 -19.02
C PHE A 31 15.70 -6.22 -19.23
N THR A 32 15.56 -5.64 -20.43
CA THR A 32 16.03 -4.28 -20.70
C THR A 32 15.30 -3.27 -19.81
N ALA A 33 13.97 -3.37 -19.69
CA ALA A 33 13.20 -2.48 -18.84
C ALA A 33 13.57 -2.60 -17.36
N ILE A 34 13.71 -3.83 -16.84
CA ILE A 34 14.12 -4.09 -15.45
C ILE A 34 15.52 -3.52 -15.20
N ARG A 35 16.46 -3.75 -16.13
CA ARG A 35 17.81 -3.20 -16.03
C ARG A 35 17.78 -1.68 -15.97
N LEU A 36 17.08 -1.03 -16.90
CA LEU A 36 16.97 0.43 -16.93
C LEU A 36 16.31 1.01 -15.67
N MET A 37 15.31 0.31 -15.10
CA MET A 37 14.69 0.70 -13.83
C MET A 37 15.64 0.53 -12.65
N THR A 38 16.44 -0.53 -12.64
CA THR A 38 17.41 -0.84 -11.57
C THR A 38 18.60 0.12 -11.62
N ASP A 39 19.05 0.45 -12.84
CA ASP A 39 20.16 1.38 -13.11
C ASP A 39 19.72 2.86 -12.93
N GLY A 40 18.40 3.12 -12.83
CA GLY A 40 17.85 4.47 -12.69
C GLY A 40 17.96 5.33 -13.95
N ASP A 41 18.22 4.74 -15.11
CA ASP A 41 18.40 5.44 -16.38
C ASP A 41 17.05 5.88 -16.97
N LEU A 42 16.58 7.05 -16.53
CA LEU A 42 15.37 7.71 -17.00
C LEU A 42 15.40 8.00 -18.51
N ALA A 43 16.56 8.33 -19.07
CA ALA A 43 16.70 8.65 -20.48
C ALA A 43 16.55 7.40 -21.35
N GLY A 44 17.20 6.30 -20.94
CA GLY A 44 17.05 4.99 -21.56
C GLY A 44 15.61 4.45 -21.46
N LEU A 45 14.97 4.58 -20.29
CA LEU A 45 13.56 4.23 -20.09
C LEU A 45 12.62 5.04 -20.98
N ARG A 46 12.89 6.34 -21.16
CA ARG A 46 12.13 7.21 -22.07
C ARG A 46 12.27 6.76 -23.52
N ALA A 47 13.51 6.54 -23.97
CA ALA A 47 13.78 6.07 -25.33
C ALA A 47 13.15 4.70 -25.59
N PHE A 48 13.21 3.80 -24.60
CA PHE A 48 12.56 2.50 -24.64
C PHE A 48 11.04 2.63 -24.84
N ILE A 49 10.35 3.41 -24.01
CA ILE A 49 8.90 3.61 -24.14
C ILE A 49 8.53 4.23 -25.49
N LEU A 50 9.27 5.25 -25.93
CA LEU A 50 9.03 5.94 -27.19
C LEU A 50 9.30 5.06 -28.42
N SER A 51 10.19 4.06 -28.32
CA SER A 51 10.48 3.12 -29.42
C SER A 51 9.26 2.31 -29.87
N PHE A 52 8.24 2.17 -29.01
CA PHE A 52 7.00 1.48 -29.32
C PHE A 52 5.94 2.36 -30.00
N GLY A 53 6.22 3.66 -30.22
CA GLY A 53 5.35 4.58 -30.94
C GLY A 53 3.94 4.65 -30.34
N PHE A 54 2.92 4.28 -31.13
CA PHE A 54 1.51 4.31 -30.69
C PHE A 54 1.22 3.38 -29.49
N ALA A 55 2.00 2.31 -29.31
CA ALA A 55 1.85 1.38 -28.19
C ALA A 55 2.56 1.86 -26.91
N ALA A 56 3.23 3.02 -26.92
CA ALA A 56 3.96 3.56 -25.78
C ALA A 56 3.13 3.64 -24.47
N PRO A 57 1.86 4.10 -24.46
CA PRO A 57 1.06 4.14 -23.24
C PRO A 57 0.83 2.74 -22.65
N LEU A 58 0.57 1.74 -23.51
CA LEU A 58 0.32 0.37 -23.08
C LEU A 58 1.57 -0.29 -22.49
N VAL A 59 2.74 -0.02 -23.08
CA VAL A 59 4.03 -0.47 -22.56
C VAL A 59 4.27 0.15 -21.19
N SER A 60 4.09 1.47 -21.04
CA SER A 60 4.30 2.10 -19.74
C SER A 60 3.31 1.62 -18.66
N PHE A 61 2.04 1.41 -19.04
CA PHE A 61 1.03 0.80 -18.16
C PHE A 61 1.47 -0.59 -17.68
N SER A 62 2.01 -1.41 -18.59
CA SER A 62 2.50 -2.76 -18.27
C SER A 62 3.74 -2.70 -17.36
N LEU A 63 4.65 -1.76 -17.61
CA LEU A 63 5.82 -1.52 -16.77
C LEU A 63 5.42 -1.17 -15.33
N MET A 64 4.39 -0.35 -15.16
CA MET A 64 3.84 0.01 -13.85
C MET A 64 3.23 -1.17 -13.10
N ILE A 65 2.69 -2.17 -13.81
CA ILE A 65 2.26 -3.43 -13.20
C ILE A 65 3.45 -4.28 -12.79
N VAL A 66 4.42 -4.44 -13.68
CA VAL A 66 5.61 -5.26 -13.43
C VAL A 66 6.43 -4.73 -12.25
N GLN A 67 6.66 -3.43 -12.14
CA GLN A 67 7.41 -2.88 -11.01
C GLN A 67 6.74 -3.11 -9.65
N ALA A 68 5.40 -3.17 -9.59
CA ALA A 68 4.68 -3.41 -8.34
C ALA A 68 4.93 -4.83 -7.79
N PHE A 69 5.36 -5.75 -8.64
CA PHE A 69 5.85 -7.07 -8.25
C PHE A 69 7.32 -7.07 -7.85
N LEU A 70 8.11 -6.19 -8.46
CA LEU A 70 9.55 -6.06 -8.23
C LEU A 70 9.83 -5.08 -7.07
N SER A 71 9.18 -5.34 -5.93
CA SER A 71 9.00 -4.52 -4.71
C SER A 71 10.09 -3.51 -4.25
N PRO A 72 11.38 -3.54 -4.63
CA PRO A 72 12.30 -2.42 -4.36
C PRO A 72 12.26 -1.23 -5.34
N ILE A 73 11.57 -1.30 -6.50
CA ILE A 73 11.65 -0.20 -7.51
C ILE A 73 10.73 0.97 -7.11
N PRO A 74 11.25 2.21 -6.95
CA PRO A 74 10.42 3.36 -6.61
C PRO A 74 9.47 3.75 -7.74
N SER A 75 8.16 3.61 -7.50
CA SER A 75 7.09 3.99 -8.45
C SER A 75 7.14 5.43 -8.96
N VAL A 76 7.76 6.33 -8.18
CA VAL A 76 7.91 7.75 -8.50
C VAL A 76 8.65 7.96 -9.84
N VAL A 77 9.63 7.11 -10.14
CA VAL A 77 10.42 7.19 -11.38
C VAL A 77 9.51 7.05 -12.60
N LEU A 78 8.57 6.11 -12.57
CA LEU A 78 7.61 5.90 -13.65
C LEU A 78 6.54 6.98 -13.73
N PHE A 79 6.10 7.55 -12.61
CA PHE A 79 5.17 8.68 -12.62
C PHE A 79 5.79 9.91 -13.32
N LEU A 80 7.04 10.23 -13.00
CA LEU A 80 7.78 11.33 -13.63
C LEU A 80 8.00 11.05 -15.12
N LEU A 81 8.37 9.82 -15.46
CA LEU A 81 8.58 9.41 -16.84
C LEU A 81 7.30 9.51 -17.68
N ASN A 82 6.17 9.06 -17.15
CA ASN A 82 4.87 9.17 -17.79
C ASN A 82 4.47 10.62 -18.05
N ALA A 83 4.74 11.51 -17.10
CA ALA A 83 4.51 12.94 -17.28
C ALA A 83 5.44 13.58 -18.32
N ALA A 84 6.70 13.15 -18.36
CA ALA A 84 7.67 13.62 -19.35
C ALA A 84 7.35 13.14 -20.78
N VAL A 85 6.77 11.95 -20.92
CA VAL A 85 6.44 11.34 -22.24
C VAL A 85 5.06 11.76 -22.74
N PHE A 86 4.03 11.71 -21.88
CA PHE A 86 2.63 11.88 -22.26
C PHE A 86 2.03 13.22 -21.80
N GLY A 87 2.84 14.11 -21.22
CA GLY A 87 2.41 15.39 -20.66
C GLY A 87 1.75 15.27 -19.29
N SER A 88 1.39 16.41 -18.67
CA SER A 88 0.82 16.42 -17.32
C SER A 88 -0.45 15.58 -17.20
N TRP A 89 -1.44 15.81 -18.05
CA TRP A 89 -2.75 15.15 -17.96
C TRP A 89 -2.73 13.71 -18.48
N GLY A 90 -2.03 13.46 -19.59
CA GLY A 90 -1.86 12.10 -20.12
C GLY A 90 -1.06 11.21 -19.17
N GLY A 91 0.03 11.75 -18.62
CA GLY A 91 0.85 11.07 -17.61
C GLY A 91 0.10 10.85 -16.30
N LEU A 92 -0.74 11.81 -15.87
CA LEU A 92 -1.62 11.69 -14.71
C LEU A 92 -2.59 10.52 -14.85
N LEU A 93 -3.41 10.52 -15.91
CA LEU A 93 -4.42 9.50 -16.13
C LEU A 93 -3.79 8.11 -16.29
N LEU A 94 -2.71 8.03 -17.06
CA LEU A 94 -1.99 6.77 -17.28
C LEU A 94 -1.42 6.23 -15.98
N SER A 95 -0.73 7.07 -15.19
CA SER A 95 -0.12 6.66 -13.92
C SER A 95 -1.16 6.33 -12.86
N TRP A 96 -2.24 7.09 -12.79
CA TRP A 96 -3.31 6.87 -11.82
C TRP A 96 -4.05 5.55 -12.08
N THR A 97 -4.44 5.30 -13.33
CA THR A 97 -5.15 4.06 -13.71
C THR A 97 -4.27 2.82 -13.57
N SER A 98 -3.03 2.86 -14.08
CA SER A 98 -2.09 1.75 -13.95
C SER A 98 -1.73 1.47 -12.49
N SER A 99 -1.42 2.50 -11.69
CA SER A 99 -1.13 2.34 -10.24
C SER A 99 -2.30 1.68 -9.50
N LEU A 100 -3.53 2.13 -9.79
CA LEU A 100 -4.73 1.55 -9.18
C LEU A 100 -4.86 0.07 -9.56
N VAL A 101 -4.71 -0.27 -10.84
CA VAL A 101 -4.79 -1.64 -11.33
C VAL A 101 -3.69 -2.52 -10.72
N SER A 102 -2.44 -2.06 -10.70
CA SER A 102 -1.32 -2.76 -10.05
C SER A 102 -1.63 -3.06 -8.58
N SER A 103 -2.11 -2.05 -7.84
CA SER A 103 -2.45 -2.19 -6.42
C SER A 103 -3.56 -3.21 -6.17
N LEU A 104 -4.58 -3.25 -7.05
CA LEU A 104 -5.69 -4.20 -6.98
C LEU A 104 -5.23 -5.62 -7.28
N ILE A 105 -4.32 -5.80 -8.24
CA ILE A 105 -3.73 -7.10 -8.53
C ILE A 105 -2.91 -7.58 -7.32
N CYS A 106 -2.06 -6.72 -6.74
CA CYS A 106 -1.26 -7.04 -5.56
C CYS A 106 -2.14 -7.40 -4.35
N PHE A 107 -3.18 -6.60 -4.09
CA PHE A 107 -4.18 -6.85 -3.04
C PHE A 107 -4.89 -8.19 -3.25
N GLY A 108 -5.34 -8.48 -4.48
CA GLY A 108 -6.01 -9.75 -4.81
C GLY A 108 -5.11 -10.96 -4.67
N LEU A 109 -3.84 -10.84 -5.06
CA LEU A 109 -2.85 -11.89 -4.91
C LEU A 109 -2.54 -12.14 -3.43
N ALA A 110 -2.31 -11.09 -2.65
CA ALA A 110 -2.15 -11.18 -1.20
C ALA A 110 -3.38 -11.80 -0.51
N ARG A 111 -4.59 -11.45 -0.92
CA ARG A 111 -5.82 -12.03 -0.35
C ARG A 111 -5.93 -13.53 -0.58
N ARG A 112 -5.53 -14.00 -1.76
CA ARG A 112 -5.65 -15.41 -2.12
C ARG A 112 -4.47 -16.26 -1.65
N LEU A 113 -3.25 -15.74 -1.69
CA LEU A 113 -2.01 -16.48 -1.39
C LEU A 113 -1.46 -16.17 0.00
N GLY A 114 -1.67 -14.95 0.49
CA GLY A 114 -0.99 -14.42 1.66
C GLY A 114 -1.41 -15.06 2.98
N GLN A 115 -2.67 -15.49 3.14
CA GLN A 115 -3.11 -16.13 4.40
C GLN A 115 -2.27 -17.37 4.78
N THR A 116 -1.82 -18.14 3.78
CA THR A 116 -1.00 -19.34 4.00
C THR A 116 0.47 -19.02 4.29
N PHE A 117 0.97 -17.89 3.80
CA PHE A 117 2.35 -17.43 4.02
C PHE A 117 2.49 -16.68 5.35
N VAL A 118 1.53 -15.81 5.65
CA VAL A 118 1.49 -14.95 6.82
C VAL A 118 1.34 -15.75 8.11
N SER A 119 0.50 -16.80 8.12
CA SER A 119 0.36 -17.74 9.24
C SER A 119 1.67 -18.46 9.62
N LYS A 120 2.65 -18.51 8.71
CA LYS A 120 3.95 -19.15 8.96
C LYS A 120 5.06 -18.17 9.37
N VAL A 121 4.91 -16.88 9.07
CA VAL A 121 5.99 -15.89 9.17
C VAL A 121 5.73 -14.87 10.29
N VAL A 122 4.47 -14.54 10.57
CA VAL A 122 4.12 -13.47 11.51
C VAL A 122 3.34 -14.05 12.69
N LYS A 123 3.69 -13.62 13.92
CA LYS A 123 2.99 -14.03 15.13
C LYS A 123 1.50 -13.68 15.04
N GLU A 124 0.64 -14.67 15.24
CA GLU A 124 -0.82 -14.56 15.10
C GLU A 124 -1.41 -13.37 15.88
N GLY A 125 -0.89 -13.08 17.08
CA GLY A 125 -1.36 -11.98 17.93
C GLY A 125 -1.05 -10.56 17.41
N LEU A 126 0.00 -10.36 16.59
CA LEU A 126 0.29 -9.05 16.00
C LEU A 126 -0.62 -8.78 14.80
N LEU A 127 -0.86 -9.81 13.98
CA LEU A 127 -1.78 -9.74 12.85
C LEU A 127 -3.21 -9.48 13.30
N ALA A 128 -3.70 -10.22 14.30
CA ALA A 128 -5.06 -10.08 14.79
C ALA A 128 -5.35 -8.64 15.26
N ARG A 129 -4.40 -8.03 15.99
CA ARG A 129 -4.52 -6.63 16.40
C ARG A 129 -4.58 -5.69 15.21
N ILE A 130 -3.66 -5.81 14.25
CA ILE A 130 -3.65 -4.94 13.06
C ILE A 130 -4.92 -5.15 12.23
N ASP A 131 -5.38 -6.39 12.10
CA ASP A 131 -6.59 -6.76 11.35
C ASP A 131 -7.85 -6.20 11.98
N ASP A 132 -8.01 -6.32 13.30
CA ASP A 132 -9.15 -5.75 14.05
C ASP A 132 -9.16 -4.22 13.93
N TYR A 133 -8.00 -3.56 14.05
CA TYR A 133 -7.89 -2.12 13.82
C TYR A 133 -8.24 -1.73 12.37
N LEU A 134 -7.84 -2.53 11.38
CA LEU A 134 -8.11 -2.22 9.97
C LEU A 134 -9.56 -2.51 9.57
N TYR A 135 -10.23 -3.45 10.24
CA TYR A 135 -11.62 -3.81 10.00
C TYR A 135 -12.56 -2.65 10.35
N ASP A 136 -12.35 -2.02 11.51
CA ASP A 136 -13.21 -0.93 12.01
C ASP A 136 -13.08 0.36 11.18
N TYR A 137 -11.97 0.52 10.45
CA TYR A 137 -11.66 1.75 9.69
C TYR A 137 -11.55 1.59 8.18
N GLY A 138 -11.73 0.37 7.65
CA GLY A 138 -11.86 0.02 6.24
C GLY A 138 -11.18 0.98 5.25
N SER A 139 -11.97 1.85 4.63
CA SER A 139 -11.52 2.79 3.59
C SER A 139 -10.62 3.91 4.12
N SER A 140 -10.88 4.38 5.34
CA SER A 140 -10.16 5.48 5.98
C SER A 140 -8.74 5.05 6.32
N ALA A 141 -8.56 3.82 6.84
CA ALA A 141 -7.24 3.29 7.12
C ALA A 141 -6.37 3.16 5.87
N VAL A 142 -6.95 2.70 4.76
CA VAL A 142 -6.27 2.64 3.46
C VAL A 142 -5.91 4.05 3.00
N LEU A 143 -6.86 4.99 3.03
CA LEU A 143 -6.64 6.38 2.63
C LEU A 143 -5.47 7.01 3.39
N PHE A 144 -5.45 6.91 4.72
CA PHE A 144 -4.39 7.49 5.55
C PHE A 144 -3.04 6.81 5.33
N SER A 145 -3.01 5.49 5.15
CA SER A 145 -1.77 4.78 4.83
C SER A 145 -1.13 5.23 3.52
N ARG A 146 -1.94 5.66 2.54
CA ARG A 146 -1.50 6.16 1.24
C ARG A 146 -1.03 7.62 1.31
N LEU A 147 -1.54 8.36 2.27
CA LEU A 147 -1.07 9.72 2.56
C LEU A 147 0.27 9.69 3.29
N LEU A 148 0.52 8.71 4.17
CA LEU A 148 1.79 8.59 4.89
C LEU A 148 2.94 8.09 3.97
N PRO A 149 3.93 8.93 3.61
CA PRO A 149 4.98 8.58 2.63
C PRO A 149 5.98 7.53 3.10
N PHE A 150 5.99 7.20 4.39
CA PHE A 150 6.99 6.30 4.97
C PHE A 150 6.81 4.85 4.52
N MET A 151 5.64 4.50 3.99
CA MET A 151 5.28 3.15 3.61
C MET A 151 5.38 2.96 2.09
N PRO A 152 6.13 1.96 1.59
CA PRO A 152 6.17 1.66 0.17
C PRO A 152 4.77 1.32 -0.36
N PHE A 153 4.41 1.90 -1.52
CA PHE A 153 3.10 1.74 -2.13
C PHE A 153 2.75 0.26 -2.42
N ASP A 154 3.74 -0.52 -2.85
CA ASP A 154 3.52 -1.92 -3.21
C ASP A 154 3.37 -2.79 -1.96
N VAL A 155 4.23 -2.60 -0.98
CA VAL A 155 4.22 -3.34 0.30
C VAL A 155 2.90 -3.15 1.04
N THR A 156 2.39 -1.92 1.09
CA THR A 156 1.09 -1.63 1.71
C THR A 156 -0.06 -2.32 0.99
N SER A 157 -0.04 -2.38 -0.34
CA SER A 157 -1.05 -3.12 -1.13
C SER A 157 -1.10 -4.60 -0.76
N TYR A 158 0.06 -5.23 -0.58
CA TYR A 158 0.13 -6.62 -0.11
C TYR A 158 -0.33 -6.75 1.36
N ALA A 159 0.02 -5.80 2.23
CA ALA A 159 -0.39 -5.80 3.63
C ALA A 159 -1.91 -5.66 3.82
N PHE A 160 -2.58 -4.82 3.04
CA PHE A 160 -4.04 -4.75 3.07
C PHE A 160 -4.71 -5.99 2.47
N GLY A 161 -4.06 -6.65 1.51
CA GLY A 161 -4.59 -7.88 0.93
C GLY A 161 -4.71 -9.02 1.95
N ILE A 162 -3.88 -9.05 2.98
CA ILE A 162 -3.90 -10.09 4.02
C ILE A 162 -4.86 -9.80 5.18
N THR A 163 -5.48 -8.61 5.22
CA THR A 163 -6.42 -8.20 6.28
C THR A 163 -7.88 -8.38 5.82
N ARG A 164 -8.85 -8.01 6.65
CA ARG A 164 -10.28 -8.12 6.35
C ARG A 164 -10.85 -7.00 5.48
N VAL A 165 -10.09 -5.95 5.20
CA VAL A 165 -10.50 -4.77 4.40
C VAL A 165 -11.22 -5.17 3.11
N THR A 166 -12.34 -4.54 2.77
CA THR A 166 -13.09 -4.93 1.56
C THR A 166 -12.40 -4.43 0.27
N TRP A 167 -12.74 -5.05 -0.87
CA TRP A 167 -12.27 -4.56 -2.18
C TRP A 167 -12.68 -3.11 -2.43
N TRP A 168 -13.87 -2.72 -1.99
CA TRP A 168 -14.38 -1.37 -2.17
C TRP A 168 -13.58 -0.35 -1.34
N ASP A 169 -13.37 -0.66 -0.05
CA ASP A 169 -12.59 0.17 0.86
C ASP A 169 -11.17 0.39 0.36
N PHE A 170 -10.53 -0.68 -0.13
CA PHE A 170 -9.20 -0.61 -0.69
C PHE A 170 -9.15 0.20 -1.98
N THR A 171 -10.10 -0.02 -2.90
CA THR A 171 -10.14 0.66 -4.20
C THR A 171 -10.36 2.15 -4.00
N TRP A 172 -11.37 2.54 -3.23
CA TRP A 172 -11.71 3.95 -3.02
C TRP A 172 -10.63 4.67 -2.20
N GLY A 173 -10.18 4.04 -1.10
CA GLY A 173 -9.11 4.58 -0.27
C GLY A 173 -7.81 4.76 -1.03
N THR A 174 -7.45 3.82 -1.92
CA THR A 174 -6.26 3.94 -2.77
C THR A 174 -6.45 4.96 -3.88
N ALA A 175 -7.57 4.93 -4.60
CA ALA A 175 -7.87 5.85 -5.68
C ALA A 175 -7.82 7.31 -5.20
N VAL A 176 -8.46 7.63 -4.07
CA VAL A 176 -8.44 8.97 -3.50
C VAL A 176 -7.08 9.28 -2.88
N GLY A 177 -6.50 8.35 -2.10
CA GLY A 177 -5.27 8.59 -1.35
C GLY A 177 -4.04 8.79 -2.21
N GLN A 178 -3.93 8.09 -3.34
CA GLN A 178 -2.80 8.25 -4.26
C GLN A 178 -2.92 9.51 -5.14
N THR A 179 -4.13 10.06 -5.31
CA THR A 179 -4.39 11.16 -6.26
C THR A 179 -3.53 12.39 -6.00
N PRO A 180 -3.43 12.93 -4.76
CA PRO A 180 -2.60 14.10 -4.49
C PRO A 180 -1.12 13.87 -4.83
N ALA A 181 -0.59 12.68 -4.49
CA ALA A 181 0.79 12.31 -4.78
C ALA A 181 1.05 12.17 -6.28
N ILE A 182 0.15 11.51 -7.02
CA ILE A 182 0.32 11.35 -8.47
C ILE A 182 0.20 12.70 -9.18
N ILE A 183 -0.77 13.55 -8.82
CA ILE A 183 -0.87 14.93 -9.34
C ILE A 183 0.44 15.67 -9.12
N PHE A 184 0.96 15.61 -7.90
CA PHE A 184 2.23 16.25 -7.56
C PHE A 184 3.36 15.80 -8.49
N TYR A 185 3.58 14.49 -8.59
CA TYR A 185 4.66 13.94 -9.41
C TYR A 185 4.47 14.18 -10.89
N THR A 186 3.24 14.15 -11.42
CA THR A 186 3.04 14.33 -12.86
C THR A 186 3.11 15.78 -13.29
N PHE A 187 2.70 16.72 -12.45
CA PHE A 187 2.95 18.13 -12.72
C PHE A 187 4.43 18.48 -12.56
N LEU A 188 5.12 17.85 -11.61
CA LEU A 188 6.57 17.94 -11.42
C LEU A 188 7.36 17.31 -12.58
N GLY A 189 6.90 16.20 -13.16
CA GLY A 189 7.63 15.53 -14.25
C GLY A 189 7.49 16.23 -15.60
N HIS A 190 6.38 16.94 -15.82
CA HIS A 190 6.16 17.66 -17.07
C HIS A 190 6.91 18.98 -17.16
N ARG A 191 7.07 19.69 -16.04
CA ARG A 191 7.88 20.89 -15.95
C ARG A 191 9.19 20.50 -15.29
N MET A 192 10.31 20.59 -15.99
CA MET A 192 11.64 20.51 -15.37
C MET A 192 11.75 21.69 -14.37
N LEU A 193 11.21 21.52 -13.15
CA LEU A 193 11.08 22.60 -12.17
C LEU A 193 12.45 22.87 -11.54
N ASP A 194 12.75 24.15 -11.31
CA ASP A 194 13.94 24.58 -10.58
C ASP A 194 13.94 24.00 -9.15
N LEU A 195 15.14 23.80 -8.58
CA LEU A 195 15.34 23.26 -7.22
C LEU A 195 14.48 23.96 -6.15
N TRP A 196 14.17 25.24 -6.35
CA TRP A 196 13.34 26.03 -5.45
C TRP A 196 11.86 25.62 -5.48
N GLN A 197 11.31 25.36 -6.67
CA GLN A 197 9.96 24.83 -6.81
C GLN A 197 9.89 23.41 -6.25
N TYR A 198 10.93 22.59 -6.41
CA TYR A 198 11.03 21.27 -5.78
C TYR A 198 10.90 21.36 -4.25
N ILE A 199 11.66 22.24 -3.59
CA ILE A 199 11.63 22.43 -2.13
C ILE A 199 10.26 22.95 -1.68
N LEU A 200 9.68 23.91 -2.39
CA LEU A 200 8.38 24.51 -2.04
C LEU A 200 7.24 23.50 -2.17
N TYR A 201 7.21 22.73 -3.25
CA TYR A 201 6.18 21.73 -3.48
C TYR A 201 6.34 20.54 -2.50
N PHE A 202 7.55 20.02 -2.31
CA PHE A 202 7.80 18.96 -1.32
C PHE A 202 7.48 19.44 0.10
N GLY A 203 7.82 20.69 0.42
CA GLY A 203 7.45 21.37 1.65
C GLY A 203 5.94 21.51 1.83
N LEU A 204 5.19 21.87 0.78
CA LEU A 204 3.73 21.94 0.82
C LEU A 204 3.08 20.56 0.99
N TRP A 205 3.67 19.53 0.40
CA TRP A 205 3.21 18.15 0.55
C TRP A 205 3.43 17.65 1.98
N ILE A 206 4.64 17.85 2.54
CA ILE A 206 4.91 17.58 3.97
C ILE A 206 4.01 18.42 4.87
N PHE A 207 3.79 19.69 4.55
CA PHE A 207 2.94 20.58 5.32
C PHE A 207 1.47 20.12 5.31
N GLY A 208 0.97 19.66 4.16
CA GLY A 208 -0.34 19.02 4.05
C GLY A 208 -0.42 17.76 4.92
N LEU A 209 0.63 16.94 4.95
CA LEU A 209 0.70 15.77 5.84
C LEU A 209 0.74 16.14 7.32
N VAL A 210 1.49 17.17 7.69
CA VAL A 210 1.59 17.69 9.06
C VAL A 210 0.26 18.30 9.52
N ILE A 211 -0.51 18.93 8.63
CA ILE A 211 -1.87 19.44 8.93
C ILE A 211 -2.87 18.29 9.08
N LEU A 212 -2.72 17.23 8.28
CA LEU A 212 -3.56 16.04 8.36
C LEU A 212 -3.20 15.15 9.56
N MET A 213 -1.99 15.27 10.10
CA MET A 213 -1.51 14.52 11.27
C MET A 213 -2.30 14.77 12.58
N PRO A 214 -2.66 15.99 12.99
CA PRO A 214 -3.53 16.21 14.14
C PRO A 214 -4.97 15.79 13.86
N PHE A 215 -5.41 15.77 12.60
CA PHE A 215 -6.68 15.15 12.22
C PHE A 215 -6.62 13.63 12.42
N PHE A 216 -5.49 13.00 12.06
CA PHE A 216 -5.18 11.60 12.35
C PHE A 216 -5.03 11.32 13.85
N GLY A 217 -4.44 12.23 14.63
CA GLY A 217 -4.32 12.13 16.08
C GLY A 217 -5.66 12.25 16.79
N ASN A 218 -6.47 13.24 16.44
CA ASN A 218 -7.84 13.38 16.97
C ASN A 218 -8.76 12.27 16.48
N TRP A 219 -8.56 11.76 15.27
CA TRP A 219 -9.25 10.59 14.76
C TRP A 219 -8.83 9.33 15.51
N LEU A 220 -7.53 9.06 15.71
CA LEU A 220 -6.99 7.96 16.54
C LEU A 220 -7.55 8.01 17.97
N ILE A 221 -7.66 9.20 18.55
CA ILE A 221 -8.20 9.41 19.90
C ILE A 221 -9.72 9.20 19.93
N ARG A 222 -10.48 9.63 18.91
CA ARG A 222 -11.93 9.35 18.78
C ARG A 222 -12.23 7.89 18.41
N CYS A 223 -11.28 7.23 17.76
CA CYS A 223 -11.28 5.84 17.36
C CYS A 223 -10.87 4.89 18.50
N ARG A 224 -10.32 5.45 19.59
CA ARG A 224 -10.38 4.80 20.89
C ARG A 224 -11.84 4.85 21.34
N SER A 225 -12.69 4.00 20.76
CA SER A 225 -14.05 3.84 21.26
C SER A 225 -13.96 3.52 22.76
N PRO A 226 -14.90 4.04 23.55
CA PRO A 226 -14.94 3.89 25.00
C PRO A 226 -15.27 2.43 25.35
N LEU A 227 -14.33 1.52 25.14
CA LEU A 227 -14.33 0.25 25.84
C LEU A 227 -13.94 0.57 27.28
N ASN A 228 -14.93 1.08 28.03
CA ASN A 228 -15.28 0.52 29.34
C ASN A 228 -16.26 1.35 30.18
N ASP A 229 -16.70 2.57 29.84
CA ASP A 229 -17.52 3.31 30.81
C ASP A 229 -18.95 2.72 30.95
N ASP A 230 -19.61 2.36 29.85
CA ASP A 230 -20.96 1.75 29.88
C ASP A 230 -20.95 0.25 30.22
N GLU A 231 -19.87 -0.48 29.89
CA GLU A 231 -19.69 -1.90 30.27
C GLU A 231 -19.21 -2.06 31.72
N LEU A 232 -18.33 -1.18 32.24
CA LEU A 232 -17.99 -1.12 33.68
C LEU A 232 -19.17 -0.63 34.52
N ALA A 233 -20.06 0.20 33.97
CA ALA A 233 -21.31 0.56 34.64
C ALA A 233 -22.28 -0.62 34.78
N LYS A 234 -22.19 -1.62 33.89
CA LYS A 234 -23.00 -2.84 33.90
C LYS A 234 -22.54 -3.86 34.94
N TYR A 235 -21.25 -3.82 35.32
CA TYR A 235 -20.64 -4.65 36.36
C TYR A 235 -19.94 -3.75 37.39
N PRO A 236 -20.70 -3.14 38.33
CA PRO A 236 -20.08 -2.34 39.37
C PRO A 236 -19.07 -3.22 40.14
N PRO A 237 -17.86 -2.72 40.43
CA PRO A 237 -16.88 -3.50 41.17
C PRO A 237 -17.52 -3.93 42.50
N SER A 238 -17.60 -5.24 42.73
CA SER A 238 -18.04 -5.79 44.02
C SER A 238 -17.24 -5.10 45.12
N PRO A 239 -17.84 -4.76 46.28
CA PRO A 239 -17.11 -4.11 47.36
C PRO A 239 -15.95 -5.00 47.81
N MET A 240 -14.77 -4.75 47.25
CA MET A 240 -13.53 -5.45 47.61
C MET A 240 -13.16 -4.95 49.00
N THR A 241 -13.12 -5.88 49.96
CA THR A 241 -12.60 -5.64 51.30
C THR A 241 -11.11 -5.25 51.18
N THR A 242 -10.63 -4.43 52.11
CA THR A 242 -9.28 -3.81 52.09
C THR A 242 -8.14 -4.83 51.97
N THR A 243 -8.37 -6.09 52.33
CA THR A 243 -7.42 -7.19 52.22
C THR A 243 -7.14 -7.61 50.77
N ASP A 244 -8.11 -7.51 49.84
CA ASP A 244 -7.95 -7.95 48.45
C ASP A 244 -7.13 -6.98 47.59
N LYS A 245 -7.21 -5.67 47.88
CA LYS A 245 -6.47 -4.64 47.13
C LYS A 245 -4.95 -4.82 47.26
N THR A 246 -4.49 -5.21 48.45
CA THR A 246 -3.07 -5.41 48.73
C THR A 246 -2.54 -6.64 47.99
N SER A 247 -3.34 -7.73 47.96
CA SER A 247 -3.04 -8.97 47.24
C SER A 247 -2.94 -8.74 45.73
N ALA A 248 -3.90 -8.01 45.15
CA ALA A 248 -3.91 -7.67 43.72
C ALA A 248 -2.72 -6.77 43.32
N LEU A 249 -2.34 -5.81 44.17
CA LEU A 249 -1.18 -4.94 43.94
C LEU A 249 0.16 -5.71 44.02
N ILE A 250 0.26 -6.71 44.89
CA ILE A 250 1.44 -7.58 45.00
C ILE A 250 1.55 -8.48 43.76
N GLN A 251 0.43 -9.02 43.28
CA GLN A 251 0.39 -9.86 42.08
C GLN A 251 0.70 -9.06 40.81
N ALA A 252 0.21 -7.82 40.70
CA ALA A 252 0.56 -6.92 39.60
C ALA A 252 2.05 -6.53 39.60
N LYS A 253 2.64 -6.29 40.78
CA LYS A 253 4.07 -6.00 40.92
C LYS A 253 4.98 -7.19 40.61
N SER A 254 4.57 -8.42 40.93
CA SER A 254 5.36 -9.62 40.61
C SER A 254 5.35 -9.91 39.10
N TYR A 255 4.20 -9.73 38.44
CA TYR A 255 4.05 -9.89 37.00
C TYR A 255 4.93 -8.89 36.21
N TRP A 256 5.01 -7.64 36.66
CA TRP A 256 5.87 -6.62 36.03
C TRP A 256 7.37 -6.84 36.26
N ARG A 257 7.78 -7.49 37.36
CA ARG A 257 9.20 -7.79 37.62
C ARG A 257 9.71 -9.01 36.85
N GLY A 258 8.84 -9.92 36.42
CA GLY A 258 9.21 -11.09 35.60
C GLY A 258 9.44 -10.78 34.11
N SER A 259 8.89 -9.68 33.60
CA SER A 259 8.95 -9.27 32.18
C SER A 259 10.24 -8.51 31.79
N LYS A 260 11.12 -8.23 32.76
CA LYS A 260 12.38 -7.50 32.56
C LYS A 260 13.64 -8.36 32.72
N ARG A 261 13.55 -9.69 32.59
CA ARG A 261 14.72 -10.57 32.46
C ARG A 261 14.67 -11.33 31.16
#